data_AF-R7N0P9-F1
#
_entry.id   AF-R7N0P9-F1
#
_cell.length_a   1.000
_cell.length_b   1.000
_cell.length_c   1.000
_cell.angle_alpha   90.00
_cell.angle_beta   90.00
_cell.angle_gamma   90.00
#
_symmetry.space_group_name_H-M   'P 1'
#
loop_
_entity.id
_entity.type
_entity.pdbx_description
1 polymer ?
#
loop_
_entity_poly.entity_id
_entity_poly.type
_entity_poly.pdbx_seq_one_letter_code
_entity_poly.pdbx_strand_id
1 'polypeptide(L)'
;MFYNPMWNLLGDAQEPYGTYYYAGNDPINTYWNIYDQVIIRPALRARFVEDSLRIIKETKTRFLLDGNGHPDKRISDHLPIVFEIKED
;
A
#
# COMPACT_ATOMS: atom_id res chain seq x y z
N MET A 1 14.12 14.12 11.83
CA MET A 1 14.08 13.07 10.78
C MET A 1 12.76 12.33 10.91
N PHE A 2 12.11 11.91 9.82
CA PHE A 2 10.90 11.07 9.88
C PHE A 2 11.26 9.59 9.71
N TYR A 3 10.43 8.70 10.21
CA TYR A 3 10.52 7.27 9.95
C TYR A 3 9.56 6.89 8.81
N ASN A 4 10.04 6.15 7.81
CA ASN A 4 9.22 5.65 6.71
C ASN A 4 9.07 4.12 6.82
N PRO A 5 7.96 3.61 7.41
CA PRO A 5 7.70 2.17 7.47
C PRO A 5 7.36 1.55 6.10
N MET A 6 7.01 2.35 5.08
CA MET A 6 6.67 1.83 3.75
C MET A 6 7.83 1.11 3.07
N TRP A 7 9.06 1.36 3.49
CA TRP A 7 10.24 0.66 2.96
C TRP A 7 10.19 -0.85 3.21
N ASN A 8 9.45 -1.30 4.22
CA ASN A 8 9.26 -2.74 4.47
C ASN A 8 8.40 -3.41 3.38
N LEU A 9 7.62 -2.65 2.60
CA LEU A 9 6.80 -3.17 1.51
C LEU A 9 7.52 -3.15 0.16
N LEU A 10 8.76 -2.64 0.11
CA LEU A 10 9.56 -2.59 -1.10
C LEU A 10 10.45 -3.84 -1.20
N GLY A 11 10.23 -4.65 -2.25
CA GLY A 11 11.10 -5.79 -2.58
C GLY A 11 10.64 -7.15 -2.06
N ASP A 12 9.56 -7.20 -1.28
CA ASP A 12 8.92 -8.46 -0.93
C ASP A 12 8.10 -9.01 -2.10
N ALA A 13 8.17 -10.32 -2.34
CA ALA A 13 7.44 -11.01 -3.42
C ALA A 13 5.93 -11.17 -3.15
N GLN A 14 5.37 -10.39 -2.23
CA GLN A 14 4.00 -10.52 -1.76
C GLN A 14 3.05 -9.56 -2.50
N GLU A 15 1.93 -10.09 -2.99
CA GLU A 15 0.87 -9.28 -3.60
C GLU A 15 -0.01 -8.58 -2.55
N PRO A 16 -0.49 -7.34 -2.82
CA PRO A 16 -0.26 -6.58 -4.05
C PRO A 16 1.11 -5.88 -4.07
N TYR A 17 1.73 -5.81 -5.25
CA TYR A 17 3.08 -5.23 -5.44
C TYR A 17 3.14 -3.70 -5.33
N GLY A 18 2.00 -3.05 -5.08
CA GLY A 18 1.91 -1.63 -4.82
C GLY A 18 0.48 -1.18 -4.58
N THR A 19 0.29 0.12 -4.44
CA THR A 19 -1.03 0.73 -4.24
C THR A 19 -1.67 1.13 -5.55
N TYR A 20 -0.87 1.42 -6.58
CA TYR A 20 -1.35 1.92 -7.86
C TYR A 20 -0.81 1.08 -9.02
N TYR A 21 -1.69 0.75 -9.97
CA TYR A 21 -1.32 0.03 -11.20
C TYR A 21 -1.52 0.90 -12.43
N TYR A 22 -0.47 1.07 -13.23
CA TYR A 22 -0.49 1.86 -14.45
C TYR A 22 0.23 1.16 -15.61
N ALA A 23 -0.54 0.80 -16.64
CA ALA A 23 -0.05 0.26 -17.90
C ALA A 23 0.01 1.38 -18.96
N GLY A 24 1.06 2.20 -18.93
CA GLY A 24 1.39 3.16 -19.98
C GLY A 24 2.28 2.56 -21.07
N ASN A 25 2.47 3.32 -22.16
CA ASN A 25 3.28 2.93 -23.32
C ASN A 25 4.77 3.31 -23.20
N ASP A 26 5.25 3.67 -22.01
CA ASP A 26 6.65 4.05 -21.81
C ASP A 26 7.55 2.81 -21.90
N PRO A 27 8.71 2.87 -22.61
CA PRO A 27 9.71 1.81 -22.60
C PRO A 27 10.14 1.34 -21.19
N ILE A 28 10.07 2.22 -20.19
CA ILE A 28 10.33 1.90 -18.79
C ILE A 28 9.02 2.01 -18.02
N ASN A 29 8.39 0.87 -17.73
CA ASN A 29 7.18 0.80 -16.93
C ASN A 29 7.29 -0.30 -15.86
N THR A 30 7.24 0.10 -14.59
CA THR A 30 7.22 -0.83 -13.44
C THR A 30 5.85 -1.44 -13.19
N TYR A 31 4.81 -0.93 -13.86
CA TYR A 31 3.38 -1.24 -13.74
C TYR A 31 2.81 -0.92 -12.35
N TRP A 32 3.35 -1.54 -11.31
CA TRP A 32 3.00 -1.27 -9.92
C TRP A 32 3.83 -0.13 -9.34
N ASN A 33 3.17 0.71 -8.54
CA ASN A 33 3.75 1.87 -7.88
C ASN A 33 3.24 1.98 -6.44
N ILE A 34 4.07 2.54 -5.56
CA ILE A 34 3.71 2.84 -4.16
C ILE A 34 3.78 4.36 -3.95
N TYR A 35 2.82 5.09 -4.51
CA TYR A 35 2.77 6.56 -4.36
C TYR A 35 2.15 6.98 -3.02
N ASP A 36 1.25 6.17 -2.49
CA ASP A 36 0.65 6.39 -1.17
C ASP A 36 1.65 5.97 -0.08
N GLN A 37 1.88 6.83 0.91
CA GLN A 37 2.91 6.60 1.92
C GLN A 37 2.42 6.89 3.34
N VAL A 38 2.79 6.03 4.29
CA VAL A 38 2.70 6.31 5.73
C VAL A 38 4.07 6.81 6.19
N ILE A 39 4.13 8.03 6.73
CA ILE A 39 5.36 8.63 7.24
C ILE A 39 5.13 9.09 8.68
N ILE A 40 5.98 8.65 9.61
CA ILE A 40 5.72 8.74 11.04
C ILE A 40 6.74 9.67 11.72
N ARG A 41 6.25 10.55 12.60
CA ARG A 41 7.12 11.36 13.46
C ARG A 41 7.86 10.44 14.45
N PRO A 42 9.15 10.68 14.75
CA PRO A 42 9.91 9.84 15.67
C PRO A 42 9.24 9.60 17.02
N ALA A 43 8.55 10.61 17.56
CA ALA A 43 7.82 10.50 18.83
C ALA A 43 6.70 9.44 18.82
N LEU A 44 6.18 9.08 17.65
CA LEU A 44 5.14 8.06 17.48
C LEU A 44 5.71 6.69 17.07
N ARG A 45 7.02 6.59 16.77
CA ARG A 45 7.65 5.35 16.29
C ARG A 45 7.43 4.19 17.26
N ALA A 46 7.60 4.43 18.56
CA ALA A 46 7.46 3.39 19.59
C ALA A 46 6.02 2.85 19.70
N ARG A 47 5.03 3.59 19.17
CA ARG A 47 3.60 3.21 19.20
C ARG A 47 3.11 2.60 17.89
N PHE A 48 3.92 2.67 16.83
CA PHE A 48 3.58 2.08 15.54
C PHE A 48 3.62 0.56 15.62
N VAL A 49 2.59 -0.11 15.10
CA VAL A 49 2.54 -1.58 15.04
C VAL A 49 3.03 -2.02 13.66
N GLU A 50 4.28 -2.44 13.54
CA GLU A 50 4.92 -2.73 12.24
C GLU A 50 4.11 -3.75 11.41
N ASP A 51 3.68 -4.86 12.02
CA ASP A 51 2.92 -5.93 11.35
C ASP A 51 1.49 -5.53 10.95
N SER A 52 1.00 -4.37 11.39
CA SER A 52 -0.33 -3.87 11.01
C SER A 52 -0.33 -3.17 9.64
N LEU A 53 0.84 -2.73 9.17
CA LEU A 53 0.98 -2.01 7.91
C LEU A 53 0.75 -2.96 6.73
N ARG A 54 -0.29 -2.71 5.96
CA ARG A 54 -0.64 -3.54 4.81
C ARG A 54 -1.41 -2.78 3.76
N ILE A 55 -1.20 -3.16 2.50
CA ILE A 55 -2.04 -2.75 1.38
C ILE A 55 -3.22 -3.74 1.30
N ILE A 56 -4.44 -3.23 1.32
CA ILE A 56 -5.64 -4.06 1.37
C ILE A 56 -6.19 -4.26 -0.04
N LYS A 57 -6.46 -5.51 -0.40
CA LYS A 57 -7.08 -5.91 -1.68
C LYS A 57 -8.55 -6.32 -1.57
N GLU A 58 -9.07 -6.42 -0.36
CA GLU A 58 -10.44 -6.84 -0.10
C GLU A 58 -10.94 -6.39 1.27
N THR A 59 -12.25 -6.29 1.38
CA THR A 59 -12.96 -6.17 2.65
C THR A 59 -13.72 -7.47 2.91
N LYS A 60 -14.37 -7.59 4.07
CA LYS A 60 -15.22 -8.76 4.38
C LYS A 60 -16.32 -9.02 3.34
N THR A 61 -16.76 -8.00 2.59
CA THR A 61 -17.93 -8.08 1.71
C THR A 61 -17.64 -7.82 0.24
N ARG A 62 -16.42 -7.41 -0.13
CA ARG A 62 -16.05 -7.11 -1.53
C ARG A 62 -14.54 -7.16 -1.75
N PHE A 63 -14.13 -7.59 -2.94
CA PHE A 63 -12.78 -7.38 -3.47
C PHE A 63 -12.63 -5.92 -3.94
N LEU A 64 -11.39 -5.42 -3.88
CA LEU A 64 -10.98 -4.10 -4.39
C LEU A 64 -10.18 -4.23 -5.70
N LEU A 65 -10.02 -5.46 -6.20
CA LEU A 65 -9.32 -5.77 -7.45
C LEU A 65 -10.31 -6.13 -8.56
N ASP A 66 -9.92 -5.84 -9.80
CA ASP A 66 -10.60 -6.27 -11.01
C ASP A 66 -10.27 -7.74 -11.36
N GLY A 67 -10.85 -8.25 -12.45
CA GLY A 67 -10.61 -9.61 -12.91
C GLY A 67 -9.17 -9.90 -13.37
N ASN A 68 -8.32 -8.89 -13.49
CA ASN A 68 -6.91 -9.00 -13.84
C ASN A 68 -6.00 -8.88 -12.61
N GLY A 69 -6.55 -8.70 -11.41
CA GLY A 69 -5.78 -8.49 -10.18
C GLY A 69 -5.24 -7.07 -10.01
N HIS A 70 -5.74 -6.09 -10.78
CA HIS A 70 -5.39 -4.67 -10.62
C HIS A 70 -6.43 -3.95 -9.76
N PRO A 71 -6.16 -2.74 -9.24
CA PRO A 71 -7.18 -1.95 -8.53
C PRO A 71 -8.42 -1.78 -9.41
N ASP A 72 -9.59 -2.14 -8.89
CA ASP A 72 -10.85 -1.97 -9.61
C ASP A 72 -11.18 -0.49 -9.73
N LYS A 73 -10.93 0.08 -10.90
CA LYS A 73 -11.14 1.50 -11.21
C LYS A 73 -12.58 1.98 -11.06
N ARG A 74 -13.56 1.07 -10.94
CA ARG A 74 -14.95 1.42 -10.59
C ARG A 74 -15.09 1.83 -9.12
N ILE A 75 -14.15 1.40 -8.26
CA ILE A 75 -14.03 1.78 -6.86
C ILE A 75 -12.98 2.90 -6.73
N SER A 76 -11.75 2.62 -7.18
CA SER A 76 -10.58 3.51 -7.10
C SER A 76 -9.45 2.92 -7.95
N ASP A 77 -8.63 3.76 -8.56
CA ASP A 77 -7.39 3.34 -9.22
C ASP A 77 -6.23 3.09 -8.24
N HIS A 78 -6.41 3.42 -6.96
CA HIS A 78 -5.51 3.11 -5.85
C HIS A 78 -6.12 2.10 -4.86
N LEU A 79 -5.27 1.25 -4.29
CA LEU A 79 -5.58 0.39 -3.14
C LEU A 79 -5.31 1.11 -1.82
N PRO A 80 -6.16 0.91 -0.80
CA PRO A 80 -5.98 1.53 0.50
C PRO A 80 -4.85 0.88 1.30
N ILE A 81 -4.12 1.70 2.05
CA ILE A 81 -3.17 1.28 3.08
C ILE A 81 -3.87 1.34 4.44
N VAL A 82 -3.69 0.31 5.26
CA VAL A 82 -4.12 0.27 6.66
C VAL A 82 -2.89 0.10 7.55
N PHE A 83 -2.91 0.76 8.71
CA PHE A 83 -1.90 0.64 9.75
C PHE A 83 -2.51 1.01 11.10
N GLU A 84 -1.82 0.67 12.19
CA GLU A 84 -2.23 0.94 13.56
C GLU A 84 -1.16 1.74 14.32
N ILE A 85 -1.63 2.63 15.19
CA ILE A 85 -0.83 3.34 16.19
C ILE A 85 -1.50 3.08 17.54
N LYS A 86 -0.73 2.61 18.51
CA LYS A 86 -1.21 2.39 19.87
C LYS A 86 -1.47 3.71 20.58
N GLU A 87 -2.58 3.77 21.31
CA GLU A 87 -2.83 4.82 22.29
C GLU A 87 -1.89 4.66 23.50
N ASP A 88 -1.75 5.73 24.29
CA ASP A 88 -0.97 5.73 25.52
C ASP A 88 -1.71 5.02 26.67
#